data_AF-A0A938TA36-F1
#
_entry.id   AF-A0A938TA36-F1
#
_cell.length_a   1.000
_cell.length_b   1.000
_cell.length_c   1.000
_cell.angle_alpha   90.00
_cell.angle_beta   90.00
_cell.angle_gamma   90.00
#
_symmetry.space_group_name_H-M   'P 1'
#
loop_
_entity.id
_entity.type
_entity.pdbx_description
1 polymer ?
#
loop_
_entity_poly.entity_id
_entity_poly.type
_entity_poly.pdbx_seq_one_letter_code
_entity_poly.pdbx_strand_id
1 'polypeptide(L)'
;DRKSTASKIDFRPEIGISKDRDPANEIPLASLCVASGIFLSIDLYGNETAQPPDRYLELYADAKKRGLKLKAHVGEFGDPGLMTRTLDLLQLDEVQHGVAAAGSKPLMERLRRDRIRLNVCPSSNLALGVVSEISHHPIRVLLDHGVRVTINSDDLTIFGQSVSQEYLLLYQSGLLTADELDSIRQEGLSP
;
A
#
# COMPACT_ATOMS: atom_id res chain seq x y z
N ASP A 1 10.35 -27.20 -11.75
CA ASP A 1 11.30 -27.19 -10.63
C ASP A 1 10.72 -26.59 -9.35
N ARG A 2 10.35 -27.43 -8.37
CA ARG A 2 9.96 -26.98 -7.01
C ARG A 2 11.21 -26.88 -6.12
N LYS A 3 12.13 -25.96 -6.41
CA LYS A 3 13.35 -25.79 -5.60
C LYS A 3 13.83 -24.35 -5.54
N SER A 4 13.12 -23.51 -4.79
CA SER A 4 13.74 -22.52 -3.90
C SER A 4 12.67 -21.95 -2.98
N THR A 5 12.46 -22.58 -1.82
CA THR A 5 11.86 -21.84 -0.70
C THR A 5 12.98 -20.97 -0.12
N ALA A 6 12.70 -19.68 0.09
CA ALA A 6 13.66 -18.80 0.75
C ALA A 6 13.94 -19.36 2.16
N SER A 7 15.19 -19.73 2.43
CA SER A 7 15.60 -20.31 3.72
C SER A 7 15.78 -19.29 4.84
N LYS A 8 15.55 -18.00 4.52
CA LYS A 8 15.74 -16.87 5.42
C LYS A 8 14.60 -15.87 5.20
N ILE A 9 14.09 -15.33 6.31
CA ILE A 9 13.17 -14.20 6.32
C ILE A 9 14.02 -12.93 6.35
N ASP A 10 13.81 -12.04 5.38
CA ASP A 10 14.32 -10.66 5.43
C ASP A 10 13.27 -9.81 6.13
N PHE A 11 13.58 -9.35 7.34
CA PHE A 11 12.68 -8.52 8.15
C PHE A 11 13.05 -7.05 8.00
N ARG A 12 12.09 -6.24 7.53
CA ARG A 12 12.26 -4.82 7.26
C ARG A 12 11.22 -4.01 8.04
N PRO A 13 11.61 -3.36 9.16
CA PRO A 13 10.66 -2.62 9.97
C PRO A 13 10.24 -1.31 9.31
N GLU A 14 8.98 -0.94 9.51
CA GLU A 14 8.33 0.27 9.02
C GLU A 14 7.87 1.15 10.18
N ILE A 15 7.94 2.47 10.00
CA ILE A 15 7.38 3.45 10.94
C ILE A 15 5.92 3.67 10.57
N GLY A 16 5.00 3.17 11.40
CA GLY A 16 3.57 3.47 11.25
C GLY A 16 3.16 4.67 12.10
N ILE A 17 2.37 5.58 11.52
CA ILE A 17 1.80 6.73 12.22
C ILE A 17 0.28 6.74 12.03
N SER A 18 -0.47 6.67 13.13
CA SER A 18 -1.94 6.70 13.09
C SER A 18 -2.45 8.13 12.85
N LYS A 19 -3.32 8.29 11.86
CA LYS A 19 -4.07 9.51 11.58
C LYS A 19 -5.22 9.74 12.57
N ASP A 20 -5.59 8.74 13.38
CA ASP A 20 -6.64 8.89 14.40
C ASP A 20 -6.18 9.71 15.61
N ARG A 21 -4.88 10.03 15.68
CA ARG A 21 -4.25 10.73 16.80
C ARG A 21 -3.76 12.11 16.38
N ASP A 22 -3.58 12.98 17.36
CA ASP A 22 -3.02 14.32 17.13
C ASP A 22 -1.56 14.20 16.64
N PRO A 23 -1.24 14.72 15.43
CA PRO A 23 0.12 14.69 14.90
C PRO A 23 1.16 15.34 15.82
N ALA A 24 0.76 16.30 16.67
CA ALA A 24 1.65 16.93 17.64
C ALA A 24 2.24 15.91 18.65
N ASN A 25 1.53 14.82 18.91
CA ASN A 25 1.99 13.75 19.82
C ASN A 25 2.76 12.64 19.09
N GLU A 26 2.41 12.37 17.83
CA GLU A 26 2.97 11.25 17.06
C GLU A 26 4.25 11.64 16.29
N ILE A 27 4.31 12.85 15.72
CA ILE A 27 5.45 13.31 14.90
C ILE A 27 6.77 13.33 15.68
N PRO A 28 6.85 13.78 16.96
CA PRO A 28 8.10 13.74 17.71
C PRO A 28 8.66 12.33 17.85
N LEU A 29 7.81 11.32 18.12
CA LEU A 29 8.22 9.92 18.21
C LEU A 29 8.65 9.37 16.85
N ALA A 30 7.87 9.64 15.80
CA ALA A 30 8.22 9.23 14.45
C ALA A 30 9.55 9.85 13.98
N SER A 31 9.83 11.10 14.35
CA SER A 31 11.09 11.78 14.04
C SER A 31 12.29 11.09 14.70
N LEU A 32 12.14 10.60 15.94
CA LEU A 32 13.17 9.80 16.60
C LEU A 32 13.39 8.47 15.87
N CYS A 33 12.32 7.80 15.42
CA CYS A 33 12.41 6.58 14.63
C CYS A 33 13.12 6.83 13.29
N VAL A 34 12.78 7.91 12.58
CA VAL A 34 13.45 8.32 11.33
C VAL A 34 14.93 8.59 11.58
N ALA A 35 15.29 9.28 12.66
CA ALA A 35 16.67 9.58 13.00
C ALA A 35 17.49 8.36 13.43
N SER A 36 16.84 7.28 13.89
CA SER A 36 17.52 6.08 14.38
C SER A 36 18.27 5.29 13.31
N GLY A 37 17.87 5.38 12.04
CA GLY A 37 18.43 4.59 10.94
C GLY A 37 18.05 3.09 10.96
N ILE A 38 17.14 2.67 11.84
CA ILE A 38 16.69 1.27 11.96
C ILE A 38 15.61 0.93 10.91
N PHE A 39 14.74 1.89 10.62
CA PHE A 39 13.56 1.70 9.77
C PHE A 39 13.87 2.00 8.31
N LEU A 40 13.21 1.27 7.41
CA LEU A 40 13.42 1.40 5.96
C LEU A 40 12.28 2.13 5.25
N SER A 41 11.15 2.30 5.93
CA SER A 41 9.97 2.96 5.38
C SER A 41 9.16 3.66 6.45
N ILE A 42 8.29 4.57 6.01
CA ILE A 42 7.32 5.30 6.82
C ILE A 42 5.94 5.20 6.17
N ASP A 43 4.91 5.09 6.99
CA ASP A 43 3.51 4.94 6.56
C ASP A 43 2.54 5.73 7.47
N LEU A 44 1.49 6.25 6.86
CA LEU A 44 0.33 6.84 7.55
C LEU A 44 -0.85 5.87 7.48
N TYR A 45 -1.40 5.44 8.61
CA TYR A 45 -2.52 4.48 8.68
C TYR A 45 -3.66 5.02 9.55
N GLY A 46 -4.75 4.25 9.70
CA GLY A 46 -5.94 4.65 10.45
C GLY A 46 -6.95 5.40 9.58
N ASN A 47 -7.90 6.13 10.20
CA ASN A 47 -8.96 6.81 9.45
C ASN A 47 -8.38 7.75 8.38
N GLU A 48 -8.68 7.43 7.12
CA GLU A 48 -8.05 8.04 5.96
C GLU A 48 -8.21 9.57 5.90
N THR A 49 -9.32 10.08 6.41
CA THR A 49 -9.69 11.50 6.34
C THR A 49 -9.49 12.26 7.65
N ALA A 50 -9.02 11.60 8.72
CA ALA A 50 -8.93 12.20 10.05
C ALA A 50 -7.89 13.33 10.15
N GLN A 51 -6.78 13.23 9.43
CA GLN A 51 -5.73 14.24 9.42
C GLN A 51 -5.30 14.54 7.98
N PRO A 52 -5.18 15.83 7.60
CA PRO A 52 -4.77 16.16 6.25
C PRO A 52 -3.26 15.91 6.08
N PRO A 53 -2.81 15.45 4.89
CA PRO A 53 -1.41 15.05 4.67
C PRO A 53 -0.40 16.19 4.87
N ASP A 54 -0.79 17.46 4.70
CA ASP A 54 0.11 18.61 4.89
C ASP A 54 0.69 18.71 6.31
N ARG A 55 0.05 18.10 7.32
CA ARG A 55 0.58 18.08 8.69
C ARG A 55 1.86 17.25 8.82
N TYR A 56 2.18 16.40 7.85
CA TYR A 56 3.32 15.48 7.89
C TYR A 56 4.45 15.85 6.92
N LEU A 57 4.38 17.01 6.26
CA LEU A 57 5.35 17.45 5.23
C LEU A 57 6.80 17.41 5.71
N GLU A 58 7.08 18.00 6.88
CA GLU A 58 8.45 18.07 7.41
C GLU A 58 9.00 16.69 7.74
N LEU A 59 8.17 15.82 8.33
CA LEU A 59 8.54 14.46 8.69
C LEU A 59 8.84 13.62 7.43
N TYR A 60 7.98 13.68 6.42
CA TYR A 60 8.18 12.97 5.14
C TYR A 60 9.39 13.52 4.37
N ALA A 61 9.62 14.83 4.43
CA ALA A 61 10.82 15.44 3.86
C ALA A 61 12.11 14.96 4.54
N ASP A 62 12.12 14.81 5.87
CA ASP A 62 13.28 14.25 6.58
C ASP A 62 13.48 12.75 6.29
N ALA A 63 12.40 11.97 6.31
CA ALA A 63 12.42 10.56 5.93
C ALA A 63 13.00 10.36 4.51
N LYS A 64 12.57 11.18 3.56
CA LYS A 64 13.09 11.19 2.18
C LYS A 64 14.59 11.48 2.13
N LYS A 65 15.05 12.51 2.85
CA LYS A 65 16.48 12.89 2.90
C LYS A 65 17.35 11.75 3.44
N ARG A 66 16.79 10.90 4.29
CA ARG A 66 17.46 9.74 4.89
C ARG A 66 17.29 8.45 4.09
N GLY A 67 16.59 8.51 2.95
CA GLY A 67 16.44 7.38 2.03
C GLY A 67 15.38 6.35 2.45
N LEU A 68 14.45 6.71 3.34
CA LEU A 68 13.32 5.85 3.66
C LEU A 68 12.34 5.82 2.47
N LYS A 69 11.73 4.67 2.25
CA LYS A 69 10.59 4.52 1.35
C LYS A 69 9.37 5.22 1.95
N LEU A 70 8.72 6.09 1.19
CA LEU A 70 7.58 6.88 1.63
C LEU A 70 6.28 6.19 1.22
N LYS A 71 5.44 5.86 2.20
CA LYS A 71 4.16 5.19 1.98
C LYS A 71 3.02 5.90 2.70
N ALA A 72 1.78 5.65 2.30
CA ALA A 72 0.60 6.03 3.09
C ALA A 72 -0.57 5.11 2.73
N HIS A 73 -1.42 4.81 3.71
CA HIS A 73 -2.80 4.38 3.47
C HIS A 73 -3.60 5.55 2.89
N VAL A 74 -3.95 5.43 1.62
CA VAL A 74 -4.82 6.39 0.91
C VAL A 74 -5.46 5.69 -0.29
N GLY A 75 -6.72 6.02 -0.58
CA GLY A 75 -7.52 5.39 -1.63
C GLY A 75 -8.08 4.03 -1.24
N GLU A 76 -8.26 3.77 0.05
CA GLU A 76 -9.01 2.61 0.53
C GLU A 76 -10.51 2.95 0.61
N PHE A 77 -10.84 4.02 1.33
CA PHE A 77 -12.20 4.56 1.46
C PHE A 77 -12.33 5.96 0.84
N GLY A 78 -11.20 6.66 0.68
CA GLY A 78 -11.14 8.00 0.11
C GLY A 78 -11.21 8.03 -1.41
N ASP A 79 -11.37 9.23 -1.95
CA ASP A 79 -11.49 9.45 -3.40
C ASP A 79 -10.11 9.64 -4.10
N PRO A 80 -10.06 9.54 -5.43
CA PRO A 80 -8.84 9.77 -6.21
C PRO A 80 -8.22 11.17 -6.02
N GLY A 81 -8.99 12.17 -5.60
CA GLY A 81 -8.51 13.52 -5.33
C GLY A 81 -7.66 13.58 -4.07
N LEU A 82 -8.10 12.93 -2.98
CA LEU A 82 -7.30 12.78 -1.77
C LEU A 82 -6.00 12.02 -2.06
N MET A 83 -6.08 10.91 -2.81
CA MET A 83 -4.89 10.19 -3.25
C MET A 83 -3.91 11.10 -4.00
N THR A 84 -4.39 11.85 -4.99
CA THR A 84 -3.58 12.78 -5.78
C THR A 84 -2.88 13.81 -4.89
N ARG A 85 -3.63 14.42 -3.97
CA ARG A 85 -3.10 15.40 -3.02
C ARG A 85 -2.03 14.80 -2.11
N THR A 86 -2.25 13.59 -1.59
CA THR A 86 -1.29 12.90 -0.72
C THR A 86 -0.02 12.54 -1.49
N LEU A 87 -0.14 12.03 -2.73
CA LEU A 87 0.99 11.75 -3.61
C LEU A 87 1.82 13.01 -3.89
N ASP A 88 1.17 14.15 -4.13
CA ASP A 88 1.85 15.43 -4.40
C ASP A 88 2.61 15.95 -3.17
N LEU A 89 1.94 15.97 -2.02
CA LEU A 89 2.49 16.56 -0.81
C LEU A 89 3.59 15.69 -0.19
N LEU A 90 3.32 14.38 -0.08
CA LEU A 90 4.20 13.45 0.62
C LEU A 90 5.21 12.75 -0.29
N GLN A 91 5.09 12.93 -1.61
CA GLN A 91 6.01 12.37 -2.61
C GLN A 91 6.18 10.86 -2.47
N LEU A 92 5.06 10.15 -2.27
CA LEU A 92 5.05 8.72 -1.95
C LEU A 92 5.70 7.88 -3.06
N ASP A 93 6.42 6.85 -2.63
CA ASP A 93 6.95 5.80 -3.50
C ASP A 93 5.95 4.64 -3.66
N GLU A 94 5.17 4.37 -2.60
CA GLU A 94 4.16 3.32 -2.55
C GLU A 94 2.89 3.81 -1.84
N VAL A 95 1.77 3.17 -2.12
CA VAL A 95 0.48 3.46 -1.49
C VAL A 95 -0.09 2.17 -0.92
N GLN A 96 -0.50 2.19 0.34
CA GLN A 96 -1.23 1.09 0.95
C GLN A 96 -2.70 1.16 0.49
N HIS A 97 -3.22 0.05 -0.01
CA HIS A 97 -4.46 -0.10 -0.78
C HIS A 97 -4.46 0.63 -2.12
N GLY A 98 -4.89 1.91 -2.17
CA GLY A 98 -4.99 2.72 -3.38
C GLY A 98 -6.00 2.24 -4.44
N VAL A 99 -6.92 1.35 -4.07
CA VAL A 99 -7.89 0.74 -5.00
C VAL A 99 -8.86 1.75 -5.63
N ALA A 100 -9.10 2.90 -4.98
CA ALA A 100 -9.88 4.00 -5.52
C ALA A 100 -9.30 4.56 -6.84
N ALA A 101 -8.00 4.38 -7.10
CA ALA A 101 -7.38 4.83 -8.34
C ALA A 101 -8.01 4.21 -9.59
N ALA A 102 -8.62 3.01 -9.49
CA ALA A 102 -9.33 2.38 -10.60
C ALA A 102 -10.47 3.26 -11.17
N GLY A 103 -11.03 4.17 -10.36
CA GLY A 103 -12.05 5.13 -10.79
C GLY A 103 -11.52 6.35 -11.53
N SER A 104 -10.19 6.52 -11.68
CA SER A 104 -9.58 7.71 -12.25
C SER A 104 -8.44 7.38 -13.23
N LYS A 105 -8.75 7.44 -14.53
CA LYS A 105 -7.75 7.25 -15.60
C LYS A 105 -6.53 8.18 -15.46
N PRO A 106 -6.67 9.49 -15.16
CA PRO A 106 -5.51 10.36 -14.95
C PRO A 106 -4.63 9.91 -13.79
N LEU A 107 -5.22 9.41 -12.71
CA LEU A 107 -4.47 8.91 -11.55
C LEU A 107 -3.75 7.60 -11.88
N MET A 108 -4.41 6.66 -12.55
CA MET A 108 -3.75 5.41 -13.00
C MET A 108 -2.57 5.70 -13.94
N GLU A 109 -2.73 6.64 -14.88
CA GLU A 109 -1.65 7.04 -15.78
C GLU A 109 -0.47 7.65 -15.03
N ARG A 110 -0.74 8.49 -14.01
CA ARG A 110 0.29 9.00 -13.12
C ARG A 110 1.01 7.89 -12.37
N LEU A 111 0.27 6.99 -11.70
CA LEU A 111 0.84 5.88 -10.93
C LEU A 111 1.76 5.01 -11.79
N ARG A 112 1.31 4.68 -13.01
CA ARG A 112 2.09 3.94 -14.01
C ARG A 112 3.36 4.70 -14.41
N ARG A 113 3.24 5.97 -14.79
CA ARG A 113 4.37 6.81 -15.26
C ARG A 113 5.42 6.98 -14.17
N ASP A 114 4.98 7.30 -12.95
CA ASP A 114 5.85 7.58 -11.81
C ASP A 114 6.31 6.28 -11.11
N ARG A 115 5.85 5.12 -11.60
CA ARG A 115 6.14 3.77 -11.08
C ARG A 115 5.78 3.58 -9.61
N ILE A 116 4.77 4.30 -9.13
CA ILE A 116 4.23 4.20 -7.78
C ILE A 116 3.50 2.86 -7.64
N ARG A 117 3.86 2.08 -6.61
CA ARG A 117 3.31 0.75 -6.37
C ARG A 117 2.14 0.80 -5.40
N LEU A 118 1.06 0.08 -5.70
CA LEU A 118 -0.09 -0.09 -4.80
C LEU A 118 0.00 -1.43 -4.06
N ASN A 119 -0.04 -1.41 -2.73
CA ASN A 119 -0.01 -2.60 -1.90
C ASN A 119 -1.45 -2.99 -1.56
N VAL A 120 -2.02 -3.91 -2.35
CA VAL A 120 -3.45 -4.24 -2.31
C VAL A 120 -3.73 -5.37 -1.33
N CYS A 121 -4.86 -5.28 -0.62
CA CYS A 121 -5.27 -6.22 0.43
C CYS A 121 -6.70 -6.73 0.16
N PRO A 122 -6.88 -7.76 -0.72
CA PRO A 122 -8.19 -8.15 -1.23
C PRO A 122 -9.22 -8.53 -0.17
N SER A 123 -8.84 -9.37 0.81
CA SER A 123 -9.78 -9.80 1.84
C SER A 123 -10.11 -8.69 2.83
N SER A 124 -9.16 -7.79 3.12
CA SER A 124 -9.41 -6.57 3.90
C SER A 124 -10.44 -5.69 3.19
N ASN A 125 -10.24 -5.42 1.89
CA ASN A 125 -11.16 -4.61 1.10
C ASN A 125 -12.57 -5.23 1.02
N LEU A 126 -12.70 -6.56 0.98
CA LEU A 126 -14.00 -7.23 1.06
C LEU A 126 -14.62 -7.10 2.47
N ALA A 127 -13.86 -7.42 3.52
CA ALA A 127 -14.36 -7.44 4.89
C ALA A 127 -14.78 -6.06 5.40
N LEU A 128 -14.09 -5.01 4.94
CA LEU A 128 -14.38 -3.61 5.27
C LEU A 128 -15.42 -2.98 4.34
N GLY A 129 -15.94 -3.73 3.36
CA GLY A 129 -17.00 -3.26 2.45
C GLY A 129 -16.53 -2.26 1.39
N VAL A 130 -15.22 -2.16 1.15
CA VAL A 130 -14.64 -1.39 0.03
C VAL A 130 -15.09 -2.01 -1.30
N VAL A 131 -15.19 -3.34 -1.34
CA VAL A 131 -15.81 -4.09 -2.43
C VAL A 131 -16.90 -5.01 -1.90
N SER A 132 -17.95 -5.23 -2.69
CA SER A 132 -19.02 -6.17 -2.33
C SER A 132 -18.67 -7.63 -2.64
N GLU A 133 -17.77 -7.85 -3.60
CA GLU A 133 -17.38 -9.19 -4.05
C GLU A 133 -15.99 -9.17 -4.70
N ILE A 134 -15.23 -10.26 -4.48
CA ILE A 134 -13.85 -10.38 -4.97
C ILE A 134 -13.78 -10.44 -6.50
N SER A 135 -14.78 -11.03 -7.16
CA SER A 135 -14.87 -11.12 -8.63
C SER A 135 -14.93 -9.75 -9.33
N HIS A 136 -15.21 -8.67 -8.58
CA HIS A 136 -15.23 -7.30 -9.09
C HIS A 136 -14.18 -6.41 -8.40
N HIS A 137 -13.14 -7.01 -7.81
CA HIS A 137 -12.12 -6.24 -7.11
C HIS A 137 -11.35 -5.31 -8.08
N PRO A 138 -11.14 -4.02 -7.73
CA PRO A 138 -10.50 -3.01 -8.61
C PRO A 138 -9.10 -3.34 -9.11
N ILE A 139 -8.42 -4.32 -8.51
CA ILE A 139 -7.07 -4.77 -8.90
C ILE A 139 -6.98 -5.16 -10.38
N ARG A 140 -8.04 -5.75 -10.96
CA ARG A 140 -8.11 -6.05 -12.40
C ARG A 140 -7.95 -4.79 -13.25
N VAL A 141 -8.72 -3.75 -12.95
CA VAL A 141 -8.68 -2.47 -13.67
C VAL A 141 -7.31 -1.82 -13.54
N LEU A 142 -6.72 -1.86 -12.35
CA LEU A 142 -5.36 -1.33 -12.10
C LEU A 142 -4.31 -2.03 -12.95
N LEU A 143 -4.34 -3.37 -13.00
CA LEU A 143 -3.43 -4.17 -13.82
C LEU A 143 -3.61 -3.92 -15.32
N ASP A 144 -4.86 -3.81 -15.80
CA ASP A 144 -5.17 -3.49 -17.20
C ASP A 144 -4.61 -2.14 -17.64
N HIS A 145 -4.45 -1.20 -16.70
CA HIS A 145 -3.86 0.11 -16.95
C HIS A 145 -2.36 0.15 -16.62
N GLY A 146 -1.72 -1.00 -16.38
CA GLY A 146 -0.28 -1.09 -16.13
C GLY A 146 0.18 -0.51 -14.80
N VAL A 147 -0.73 -0.30 -13.84
CA VAL A 147 -0.37 0.12 -12.48
C VAL A 147 0.33 -1.04 -11.77
N ARG A 148 1.47 -0.77 -11.12
CA ARG A 148 2.19 -1.77 -10.34
C ARG A 148 1.43 -2.06 -9.06
N VAL A 149 1.13 -3.32 -8.80
CA VAL A 149 0.44 -3.77 -7.59
C VAL A 149 1.23 -4.87 -6.90
N THR A 150 1.06 -5.00 -5.58
CA THR A 150 1.40 -6.19 -4.79
C THR A 150 0.16 -6.69 -4.07
N ILE A 151 0.20 -7.94 -3.58
CA ILE A 151 -0.90 -8.57 -2.82
C ILE A 151 -0.40 -8.86 -1.41
N ASN A 152 -1.12 -8.37 -0.40
CA ASN A 152 -0.74 -8.39 1.00
C ASN A 152 -1.93 -8.82 1.87
N SER A 153 -1.64 -9.30 3.08
CA SER A 153 -2.66 -9.79 4.04
C SER A 153 -3.35 -8.69 4.85
N ASP A 154 -2.74 -7.50 4.90
CA ASP A 154 -3.12 -6.48 5.88
C ASP A 154 -3.01 -7.04 7.32
N ASP A 155 -4.04 -6.86 8.14
CA ASP A 155 -4.16 -7.42 9.49
C ASP A 155 -4.51 -8.92 9.48
N LEU A 156 -3.47 -9.78 9.45
CA LEU A 156 -3.61 -11.23 9.48
C LEU A 156 -4.55 -11.74 10.60
N THR A 157 -4.49 -11.14 11.79
CA THR A 157 -5.30 -11.56 12.94
C THR A 157 -6.76 -11.12 12.86
N ILE A 158 -7.06 -10.06 12.09
CA ILE A 158 -8.41 -9.51 11.93
C ILE A 158 -9.11 -10.20 10.75
N PHE A 159 -8.43 -10.31 9.61
CA PHE A 159 -9.02 -10.86 8.39
C PHE A 159 -8.83 -12.38 8.25
N GLY A 160 -7.88 -12.96 9.00
CA GLY A 160 -7.66 -14.42 9.02
C GLY A 160 -7.09 -14.98 7.72
N GLN A 161 -6.45 -14.14 6.90
CA GLN A 161 -5.90 -14.51 5.60
C GLN A 161 -4.40 -14.22 5.55
N SER A 162 -3.62 -15.26 5.28
CA SER A 162 -2.20 -15.12 4.92
C SER A 162 -2.06 -14.65 3.48
N VAL A 163 -0.89 -14.09 3.15
CA VAL A 163 -0.58 -13.68 1.76
C VAL A 163 -0.85 -14.80 0.76
N SER A 164 -0.44 -16.04 1.04
CA SER A 164 -0.70 -17.17 0.13
C SER A 164 -2.20 -17.42 -0.11
N GLN A 165 -3.05 -17.16 0.89
CA GLN A 165 -4.50 -17.29 0.75
C GLN A 165 -5.10 -16.13 -0.06
N GLU A 166 -4.56 -14.92 0.04
CA GLU A 166 -4.96 -13.79 -0.82
C GLU A 166 -4.73 -14.09 -2.32
N TYR A 167 -3.56 -14.66 -2.64
CA TYR A 167 -3.27 -15.10 -4.02
C TYR A 167 -4.25 -16.18 -4.49
N LEU A 168 -4.54 -17.16 -3.63
CA LEU A 168 -5.48 -18.22 -3.94
C LEU A 168 -6.90 -17.68 -4.13
N LEU A 169 -7.31 -16.71 -3.31
CA LEU A 169 -8.62 -16.06 -3.39
C LEU A 169 -8.82 -15.36 -4.74
N LEU A 170 -7.82 -14.59 -5.19
CA LEU A 170 -7.86 -13.90 -6.49
C LEU A 170 -7.84 -14.86 -7.68
N TYR A 171 -7.17 -16.01 -7.55
CA TYR A 171 -7.18 -17.06 -8.56
C TYR A 171 -8.54 -17.77 -8.63
N GLN A 172 -9.07 -18.20 -7.48
CA GLN A 172 -10.31 -18.97 -7.38
C GLN A 172 -11.54 -18.16 -7.76
N SER A 173 -11.52 -16.82 -7.58
CA SER A 173 -12.57 -15.93 -8.04
C SER A 173 -12.61 -15.76 -9.57
N GLY A 174 -11.58 -16.24 -10.28
CA GLY A 174 -11.42 -16.04 -11.72
C GLY A 174 -10.98 -14.63 -12.10
N LEU A 175 -10.60 -13.79 -11.12
CA LEU A 175 -10.23 -12.40 -11.38
C LEU A 175 -8.85 -12.28 -12.02
N LEU A 176 -7.87 -13.05 -11.53
CA LEU A 176 -6.49 -13.05 -12.00
C LEU A 176 -6.03 -14.45 -12.38
N THR A 177 -5.25 -14.52 -13.45
CA THR A 177 -4.61 -15.76 -13.90
C THR A 177 -3.39 -16.12 -13.05
N ALA A 178 -2.96 -17.38 -13.11
CA ALA A 178 -1.75 -17.83 -12.43
C ALA A 178 -0.49 -17.06 -12.87
N ASP A 179 -0.38 -16.70 -14.16
CA ASP A 179 0.76 -15.98 -14.72
C ASP A 179 0.80 -14.51 -14.23
N GLU A 180 -0.35 -13.87 -14.13
CA GLU A 180 -0.46 -12.52 -13.56
C GLU A 180 -0.11 -12.52 -12.08
N LEU A 181 -0.61 -13.51 -11.34
CA LEU A 181 -0.28 -13.69 -9.92
C LEU A 181 1.22 -13.94 -9.73
N ASP A 182 1.87 -14.77 -10.54
CA ASP A 182 3.33 -14.94 -10.43
C ASP A 182 4.07 -13.65 -10.77
N SER A 183 3.60 -12.89 -11.76
CA SER A 183 4.19 -11.58 -12.12
C SER A 183 4.10 -10.60 -10.94
N ILE A 184 2.94 -10.51 -10.27
CA ILE A 184 2.74 -9.69 -9.07
C ILE A 184 3.65 -10.17 -7.92
N ARG A 185 3.82 -11.48 -7.76
CA ARG A 185 4.70 -12.05 -6.74
C ARG A 185 6.15 -11.63 -6.95
N GLN A 186 6.65 -11.67 -8.20
CA GLN A 186 8.01 -11.24 -8.53
C GLN A 186 8.20 -9.73 -8.34
N GLU A 187 7.19 -8.95 -8.70
CA GLU A 187 7.15 -7.50 -8.46
C GLU A 187 7.26 -7.18 -6.95
N GLY A 188 6.56 -7.94 -6.09
CA GLY A 188 6.65 -7.80 -4.63
C GLY A 188 8.02 -8.15 -4.03
N LEU A 189 8.84 -8.93 -4.75
CA LEU A 189 10.22 -9.25 -4.34
C LEU A 189 11.24 -8.18 -4.77
N SER A 190 10.81 -7.23 -5.61
CA SER A 190 11.67 -6.14 -6.08
C SER A 190 11.67 -4.97 -5.06
N PRO A 191 12.85 -4.47 -4.66
CA PRO A 191 12.98 -3.37 -3.68
C PRO A 191 12.47 -2.01 -4.18
#